data_AF-A0A8J7Y0V9-F1
#
_entry.id   AF-A0A8J7Y0V9-F1
#
_cell.length_a   1.000
_cell.length_b   1.000
_cell.length_c   1.000
_cell.angle_alpha   90.00
_cell.angle_beta   90.00
_cell.angle_gamma   90.00
#
_symmetry.space_group_name_H-M   'P 1'
#
loop_
_entity.id
_entity.type
_entity.pdbx_description
1 polymer ?
#
loop_
_entity_poly.entity_id
_entity_poly.type
_entity_poly.pdbx_seq_one_letter_code
_entity_poly.pdbx_strand_id
1 'polypeptide(L)'
;MNLHFICSDCHRKQKLDVGDVHIVADKENITDPDRILYEKEVRCKFCGSHLVELQPLEYHVLVLRKALLNVDDVSIGKTAGIEEDKFMPFSKIEAYIEKRIAEEPENGELRLRHANILRKFNEYDKAIKEYGESLRLNPTLIASLINLTDIFHHRSIQYREKGAITKAKEYYERTVDLYNSGNADRATLTNWKAAPAWIIQKEEELYPRGRKRKPKKDKRGNC
;
A
#
# COMPACT_ATOMS: atom_id res chain seq x y z
N MET A 1 -1.02 20.40 12.18
CA MET A 1 -1.41 19.69 13.41
C MET A 1 -0.72 18.33 13.38
N ASN A 2 -0.09 17.91 14.47
CA ASN A 2 0.66 16.64 14.51
C ASN A 2 -0.17 15.61 15.26
N LEU A 3 -0.54 14.51 14.61
CA LEU A 3 -1.17 13.39 15.29
C LEU A 3 -0.09 12.56 15.99
N HIS A 4 -0.52 11.75 16.95
CA HIS A 4 0.35 10.79 17.60
C HIS A 4 -0.37 9.45 17.79
N PHE A 5 0.41 8.38 17.71
CA PHE A 5 0.00 7.06 18.16
C PHE A 5 0.86 6.60 19.34
N ILE A 6 0.32 5.70 20.15
CA ILE A 6 1.04 4.94 21.15
C ILE A 6 1.21 3.53 20.60
N CYS A 7 2.42 2.99 20.64
CA CYS A 7 2.64 1.59 20.29
C CYS A 7 2.13 0.69 21.43
N SER A 8 1.27 -0.28 21.13
CA SER A 8 0.70 -1.17 22.15
C SER A 8 1.76 -2.08 22.78
N ASP A 9 2.84 -2.41 22.07
CA ASP A 9 3.87 -3.33 22.56
C ASP A 9 4.97 -2.67 23.41
N CYS A 10 5.37 -1.44 23.07
CA CYS A 10 6.44 -0.74 23.80
C CYS A 10 6.00 0.56 24.45
N HIS A 11 4.72 0.91 24.34
CA HIS A 11 4.07 2.08 24.95
C HIS A 11 4.71 3.44 24.61
N ARG A 12 5.53 3.50 23.54
CA ARG A 12 6.17 4.73 23.09
C ARG A 12 5.23 5.54 22.22
N LYS A 13 5.01 6.80 22.61
CA LYS A 13 4.30 7.82 21.82
C LYS A 13 5.16 8.27 20.64
N GLN A 14 4.59 8.27 19.45
CA GLN A 14 5.26 8.65 18.20
C GLN A 14 4.38 9.57 17.37
N LYS A 15 5.02 10.47 16.62
CA LYS A 15 4.32 11.34 15.66
C LYS A 15 3.79 10.50 14.50
N LEU A 16 2.59 10.86 14.07
CA LEU A 16 1.91 10.35 12.89
C LEU A 16 1.61 11.53 11.97
N ASP A 17 1.95 11.37 10.69
CA ASP A 17 1.54 12.33 9.68
C ASP A 17 0.04 12.16 9.40
N VAL A 18 -0.69 13.27 9.35
CA VAL A 18 -2.12 13.23 9.07
C VAL A 18 -2.39 12.70 7.66
N GLY A 19 -1.47 12.93 6.72
CA GLY A 19 -1.59 12.42 5.35
C GLY A 19 -1.41 10.90 5.23
N ASP A 20 -0.96 10.21 6.28
CA ASP A 20 -0.75 8.76 6.26
C ASP A 20 -2.01 7.98 6.69
N VAL A 21 -3.04 8.64 7.22
CA VAL A 21 -4.25 8.01 7.75
C VAL A 21 -5.55 8.71 7.33
N HIS A 22 -6.58 7.92 7.07
CA HIS A 22 -7.94 8.38 6.79
C HIS A 22 -8.93 7.71 7.75
N ILE A 23 -9.92 8.46 8.24
CA ILE A 23 -11.00 7.89 9.05
C ILE A 23 -12.20 7.57 8.18
N VAL A 24 -12.58 6.29 8.17
CA VAL A 24 -13.88 5.86 7.71
C VAL A 24 -14.78 5.77 8.93
N ALA A 25 -15.78 6.65 8.96
CA ALA A 25 -16.82 6.64 9.99
C ALA A 25 -18.14 6.41 9.29
N ASP A 26 -18.98 5.59 9.90
CA ASP A 26 -20.38 5.45 9.48
C ASP A 26 -21.04 6.83 9.51
N LYS A 27 -21.88 7.10 8.52
CA LYS A 27 -22.67 8.34 8.45
C LYS A 27 -23.63 8.44 9.64
N GLU A 28 -24.06 7.31 10.19
CA GLU A 28 -25.03 7.28 11.29
C GLU A 28 -24.37 7.31 12.68
N ASN A 29 -23.06 7.03 12.79
CA ASN A 29 -22.35 7.00 14.06
C ASN A 29 -20.97 7.67 13.97
N ILE A 30 -20.96 9.00 13.86
CA ILE A 30 -19.74 9.82 13.74
C ILE A 30 -18.82 9.68 14.97
N THR A 31 -19.37 9.28 16.13
CA THR A 31 -18.65 9.11 17.39
C THR A 31 -17.84 7.82 17.50
N ASP A 32 -18.04 6.84 16.61
CA ASP A 32 -17.32 5.57 16.61
C ASP A 32 -16.94 5.22 15.15
N PRO A 33 -15.65 5.29 14.76
CA PRO A 33 -15.25 5.03 13.39
C PRO A 33 -15.44 3.54 13.11
N ASP A 34 -15.94 3.17 11.93
CA ASP A 34 -15.89 1.77 11.51
C ASP A 34 -14.43 1.29 11.39
N ARG A 35 -13.52 2.16 10.92
CA ARG A 35 -12.10 1.83 10.77
C ARG A 35 -11.22 3.06 10.50
N ILE A 36 -9.94 2.95 10.88
CA ILE A 36 -8.86 3.80 10.36
C ILE A 36 -8.25 3.09 9.15
N LEU A 37 -8.14 3.81 8.04
CA LEU A 37 -7.44 3.37 6.84
C LEU A 37 -6.08 4.06 6.73
N TYR A 38 -5.14 3.39 6.10
CA TYR A 38 -3.75 3.83 6.01
C TYR A 38 -3.34 3.98 4.54
N GLU A 39 -2.72 5.11 4.21
CA GLU A 39 -2.12 5.32 2.88
C GLU A 39 -0.74 4.69 2.77
N LYS A 40 0.00 4.73 3.88
CA LYS A 40 1.35 4.16 4.00
C LYS A 40 1.46 3.35 5.28
N GLU A 41 2.47 2.50 5.34
CA GLU A 41 2.73 1.68 6.51
C GLU A 41 3.04 2.55 7.72
N VAL A 42 2.27 2.34 8.78
CA VAL A 42 2.51 2.94 10.10
C VAL A 42 2.96 1.82 11.03
N ARG A 43 4.22 1.91 11.44
CA ARG A 43 4.87 0.92 12.30
C ARG A 43 5.66 1.65 13.37
N CYS A 44 5.71 1.08 14.57
CA CYS A 44 6.55 1.60 15.63
C CYS A 44 8.03 1.59 15.20
N LYS A 45 8.67 2.77 15.20
CA LYS A 45 10.08 2.92 14.81
C LYS A 45 11.06 2.28 15.79
N PHE A 46 10.59 1.87 16.97
CA PHE A 46 11.43 1.32 18.04
C PHE A 46 11.38 -0.20 18.11
N CYS A 47 10.18 -0.80 18.20
CA CYS A 47 10.02 -2.25 18.29
C CYS A 47 9.55 -2.90 16.99
N GLY A 48 9.14 -2.10 16.00
CA GLY A 48 8.67 -2.62 14.74
C GLY A 48 7.25 -3.20 14.76
N SER A 49 6.44 -2.88 15.76
CA SER A 49 5.05 -3.33 15.83
C SER A 49 4.11 -2.52 14.93
N HIS A 50 3.13 -3.18 14.32
CA HIS A 50 1.98 -2.56 13.65
C HIS A 50 0.79 -2.32 14.60
N LEU A 51 0.88 -2.76 15.85
CA LEU A 51 -0.11 -2.48 16.90
C LEU A 51 0.08 -1.04 17.39
N VAL A 52 -0.64 -0.13 16.73
CA VAL A 52 -0.57 1.31 16.96
C VAL A 52 -1.95 1.84 17.34
N GLU A 53 -2.02 2.57 18.45
CA GLU A 53 -3.26 3.12 18.98
C GLU A 53 -3.25 4.64 18.88
N LEU A 54 -4.23 5.21 18.20
CA LEU A 54 -4.47 6.65 18.26
C LEU A 54 -5.11 7.01 19.60
N GLN A 55 -4.68 8.13 20.17
CA GLN A 55 -5.28 8.62 21.41
C GLN A 55 -6.66 9.24 21.12
N PRO A 56 -7.61 9.18 22.08
CA PRO A 56 -8.97 9.68 21.87
C PRO A 56 -9.04 11.12 21.37
N LEU A 57 -8.18 12.03 21.87
CA LEU A 57 -8.15 13.41 21.41
C LEU A 57 -7.67 13.53 19.95
N GLU A 58 -6.67 12.75 19.56
CA GLU A 58 -6.16 12.70 18.17
C GLU A 58 -7.23 12.15 17.22
N TYR A 59 -8.02 11.21 17.74
CA TYR A 59 -9.18 10.65 17.07
C TYR A 59 -10.29 11.72 16.87
N HIS A 60 -10.67 12.46 17.92
CA HIS A 60 -11.65 13.55 17.83
C HIS A 60 -11.20 14.64 16.86
N VAL A 61 -9.91 14.98 16.88
CA VAL A 61 -9.30 15.94 15.97
C VAL A 61 -9.47 15.52 14.51
N LEU A 62 -9.23 14.24 14.20
CA LEU A 62 -9.43 13.71 12.84
C LEU A 62 -10.92 13.73 12.44
N VAL A 63 -11.83 13.35 13.33
CA VAL A 63 -13.28 13.38 13.08
C VAL A 63 -13.79 14.81 12.85
N LEU A 64 -13.35 15.78 13.67
CA LEU A 64 -13.72 17.19 13.50
C LEU A 64 -13.14 17.77 12.20
N ARG A 65 -11.93 17.36 11.80
CA ARG A 65 -11.34 17.74 10.50
C ARG A 65 -12.20 17.27 9.34
N LYS A 66 -12.73 16.04 9.41
CA LYS A 66 -13.69 15.47 8.45
C LYS A 66 -14.99 16.29 8.38
N ALA A 67 -15.56 16.61 9.53
CA ALA A 67 -16.87 17.27 9.62
C ALA A 67 -16.84 18.76 9.22
N LEU A 68 -15.76 19.48 9.54
CA LEU A 68 -15.73 20.94 9.44
C LEU A 68 -15.15 21.46 8.13
N LEU A 69 -14.24 20.74 7.48
CA LEU A 69 -13.43 21.35 6.43
C LEU A 69 -13.85 20.95 5.01
N ASN A 70 -14.63 19.88 4.81
CA ASN A 70 -15.01 19.38 3.47
C ASN A 70 -13.80 19.30 2.51
N VAL A 71 -12.60 19.03 3.07
CA VAL A 71 -11.33 19.06 2.33
C VAL A 71 -11.18 17.71 1.68
N ASP A 72 -10.90 17.71 0.38
CA ASP A 72 -10.57 16.53 -0.44
C ASP A 72 -9.42 15.65 0.13
N ASP A 73 -8.70 16.14 1.15
CA ASP A 73 -7.63 15.48 1.93
C ASP A 73 -8.19 14.51 3.00
N VAL A 74 -9.41 14.78 3.48
CA VAL A 74 -10.28 13.73 4.02
C VAL A 74 -11.16 13.32 2.85
N SER A 75 -10.65 12.41 2.03
CA SER A 75 -11.55 11.75 1.09
C SER A 75 -12.76 11.28 1.90
N ILE A 76 -13.95 11.73 1.53
CA ILE A 76 -15.15 10.92 1.75
C ILE A 76 -14.93 9.72 0.84
N GLY A 77 -13.97 8.86 1.23
CA GLY A 77 -13.94 7.49 0.79
C GLY A 77 -15.31 7.02 1.17
N LYS A 78 -16.10 6.71 0.14
CA LYS A 78 -17.31 5.90 0.27
C LYS A 78 -17.09 4.99 1.48
N THR A 79 -18.00 4.97 2.44
CA THR A 79 -17.95 4.09 3.63
C THR A 79 -17.85 2.60 3.27
N ALA A 80 -17.78 2.33 1.97
CA ALA A 80 -17.65 1.09 1.26
C ALA A 80 -16.62 1.21 0.13
N GLY A 81 -15.89 0.13 -0.09
CA GLY A 81 -15.10 -0.08 -1.31
C GLY A 81 -15.96 -0.69 -2.41
N ILE A 82 -15.39 -0.76 -3.62
CA ILE A 82 -15.98 -1.49 -4.73
C ILE A 82 -15.11 -2.71 -4.99
N GLU A 83 -15.69 -3.89 -4.91
CA GLU A 83 -15.05 -5.15 -5.30
C GLU A 83 -15.95 -5.88 -6.29
N GLU A 84 -15.41 -6.27 -7.44
CA GLU A 84 -16.19 -6.85 -8.56
C GLU A 84 -17.51 -6.07 -8.83
N ASP A 85 -17.41 -4.74 -8.93
CA ASP A 85 -18.54 -3.80 -9.12
C ASP A 85 -19.58 -3.75 -7.99
N LYS A 86 -19.36 -4.46 -6.87
CA LYS A 86 -20.21 -4.43 -5.68
C LYS A 86 -19.71 -3.41 -4.67
N PHE A 87 -20.58 -2.47 -4.31
CA PHE A 87 -20.35 -1.55 -3.20
C PHE A 87 -20.61 -2.26 -1.87
N MET A 88 -19.61 -2.32 -0.98
CA MET A 88 -19.78 -2.87 0.37
C MET A 88 -18.89 -2.22 1.42
N PRO A 89 -19.34 -2.13 2.69
CA PRO A 89 -18.58 -1.51 3.78
C PRO A 89 -17.17 -2.07 3.92
N PHE A 90 -16.17 -1.23 4.20
CA PHE A 90 -14.78 -1.69 4.41
C PHE A 90 -14.64 -2.76 5.49
N SER A 91 -15.52 -2.75 6.50
CA SER A 91 -15.60 -3.79 7.54
C SER A 91 -15.96 -5.18 7.00
N LYS A 92 -16.58 -5.27 5.81
CA LYS A 92 -17.01 -6.53 5.18
C LYS A 92 -16.15 -6.93 3.99
N ILE A 93 -15.33 -6.03 3.46
CA ILE A 93 -14.52 -6.28 2.26
C ILE A 93 -13.53 -7.43 2.45
N GLU A 94 -12.88 -7.51 3.61
CA GLU A 94 -11.89 -8.55 3.90
C GLU A 94 -12.52 -9.94 3.85
N ALA A 95 -13.61 -10.14 4.59
CA ALA A 95 -14.35 -11.41 4.57
C ALA A 95 -14.88 -11.75 3.17
N TYR A 96 -15.30 -10.73 2.38
CA TYR A 96 -15.73 -10.95 1.00
C TYR A 96 -14.57 -11.43 0.13
N ILE A 97 -13.42 -10.75 0.15
CA ILE A 97 -12.29 -11.12 -0.71
C ILE A 97 -11.70 -12.49 -0.31
N GLU A 98 -11.66 -12.82 0.99
CA GLU A 98 -11.25 -14.14 1.46
C GLU A 98 -12.16 -15.25 0.94
N LYS A 99 -13.49 -15.02 0.95
CA LYS A 99 -14.44 -15.95 0.34
C LYS A 99 -14.19 -16.13 -1.16
N ARG A 100 -13.95 -15.04 -1.89
CA ARG A 100 -13.66 -15.10 -3.34
C ARG A 100 -12.36 -15.86 -3.62
N ILE A 101 -11.32 -15.66 -2.81
CA ILE A 101 -10.07 -16.41 -2.88
C ILE A 101 -10.31 -17.91 -2.61
N ALA A 102 -11.20 -18.27 -1.68
CA ALA A 102 -11.53 -19.67 -1.43
C ALA A 102 -12.26 -20.33 -2.61
N GLU A 103 -13.08 -19.57 -3.34
CA GLU A 103 -13.78 -20.02 -4.55
C GLU A 103 -12.83 -20.11 -5.76
N GLU A 104 -11.87 -19.19 -5.88
CA GLU A 104 -10.91 -19.10 -6.99
C GLU A 104 -9.46 -18.96 -6.49
N PRO A 105 -8.86 -20.04 -5.95
CA PRO A 105 -7.57 -19.95 -5.26
C PRO A 105 -6.38 -19.61 -6.18
N GLU A 106 -6.51 -19.90 -7.48
CA GLU A 106 -5.48 -19.65 -8.50
C GLU A 106 -5.64 -18.30 -9.21
N ASN A 107 -6.54 -17.43 -8.73
CA ASN A 107 -6.77 -16.10 -9.29
C ASN A 107 -5.80 -15.07 -8.67
N GLY A 108 -4.79 -14.67 -9.45
CA GLY A 108 -3.76 -13.72 -9.00
C GLY A 108 -4.31 -12.31 -8.75
N GLU A 109 -5.33 -11.90 -9.48
CA GLU A 109 -5.95 -10.58 -9.36
C GLU A 109 -6.70 -10.44 -8.03
N LEU A 110 -7.36 -11.52 -7.55
CA LEU A 110 -7.97 -11.56 -6.21
C LEU A 110 -6.91 -11.45 -5.11
N ARG A 111 -5.77 -12.12 -5.24
CA ARG A 111 -4.62 -11.97 -4.33
C ARG A 111 -4.08 -10.54 -4.31
N LEU A 112 -3.96 -9.90 -5.49
CA LEU A 112 -3.57 -8.49 -5.61
C LEU A 112 -4.55 -7.55 -4.89
N ARG A 113 -5.87 -7.77 -5.07
CA ARG A 113 -6.93 -6.99 -4.41
C ARG A 113 -6.89 -7.16 -2.90
N HIS A 114 -6.76 -8.40 -2.43
CA HIS A 114 -6.61 -8.71 -1.02
C HIS A 114 -5.38 -8.01 -0.41
N ALA A 115 -4.24 -8.03 -1.09
CA ALA A 115 -3.05 -7.31 -0.65
C ALA A 115 -3.28 -5.79 -0.53
N ASN A 116 -4.00 -5.18 -1.47
CA ASN A 116 -4.36 -3.76 -1.41
C ASN A 116 -5.25 -3.46 -0.19
N ILE A 117 -6.22 -4.33 0.10
CA ILE A 117 -7.12 -4.21 1.26
C ILE A 117 -6.31 -4.31 2.57
N LEU A 118 -5.44 -5.31 2.69
CA LEU A 118 -4.58 -5.50 3.86
C LEU A 118 -3.69 -4.28 4.12
N ARG A 119 -3.13 -3.64 3.08
CA ARG A 119 -2.38 -2.37 3.24
C ARG A 119 -3.23 -1.26 3.83
N LYS A 120 -4.47 -1.13 3.38
CA LYS A 120 -5.39 -0.12 3.92
C LYS A 120 -5.70 -0.38 5.39
N PHE A 121 -5.61 -1.63 5.85
CA PHE A 121 -5.72 -1.98 7.28
C PHE A 121 -4.39 -2.02 8.03
N ASN A 122 -3.32 -1.49 7.44
CA ASN A 122 -1.96 -1.48 7.99
C ASN A 122 -1.32 -2.87 8.20
N GLU A 123 -1.87 -3.92 7.57
CA GLU A 123 -1.38 -5.29 7.66
C GLU A 123 -0.32 -5.58 6.58
N TYR A 124 0.72 -4.76 6.55
CA TYR A 124 1.71 -4.73 5.46
C TYR A 124 2.47 -6.05 5.29
N ASP A 125 2.76 -6.78 6.37
CA ASP A 125 3.45 -8.07 6.27
C ASP A 125 2.55 -9.16 5.63
N LYS A 126 1.24 -9.13 5.87
CA LYS A 126 0.28 -9.99 5.16
C LYS A 126 0.14 -9.54 3.72
N ALA A 127 0.03 -8.22 3.47
CA ALA A 127 -0.07 -7.68 2.11
C ALA A 127 1.14 -8.08 1.24
N ILE A 128 2.36 -8.04 1.77
CA ILE A 128 3.57 -8.47 1.05
C ILE A 128 3.46 -9.94 0.61
N LYS A 129 2.92 -10.83 1.47
CA LYS A 129 2.71 -12.24 1.12
C LYS A 129 1.69 -12.38 0.00
N GLU A 130 0.55 -11.69 0.10
CA GLU A 130 -0.49 -11.74 -0.93
C GLU A 130 -0.02 -11.14 -2.27
N TYR A 131 0.80 -10.08 -2.28
CA TYR A 131 1.43 -9.61 -3.52
C TYR A 131 2.46 -10.60 -4.08
N GLY A 132 3.18 -11.30 -3.22
CA GLY A 132 4.10 -12.36 -3.64
C GLY A 132 3.33 -13.49 -4.33
N GLU A 133 2.20 -13.89 -3.74
CA GLU A 133 1.33 -14.93 -4.27
C GLU A 133 0.62 -14.50 -5.57
N SER A 134 0.17 -13.25 -5.64
CA SER A 134 -0.41 -12.71 -6.88
C SER A 134 0.58 -12.78 -8.04
N LEU A 135 1.85 -12.44 -7.80
CA LEU A 135 2.92 -12.53 -8.80
C LEU A 135 3.36 -13.96 -9.11
N ARG A 136 3.16 -14.91 -8.19
CA ARG A 136 3.39 -16.34 -8.43
C ARG A 136 2.34 -16.89 -9.39
N LEU A 137 1.07 -16.52 -9.17
CA LEU A 137 -0.08 -16.95 -9.98
C LEU A 137 -0.12 -16.25 -11.34
N ASN A 138 0.07 -14.93 -11.35
CA ASN A 138 0.13 -14.13 -12.56
C ASN A 138 1.34 -13.16 -12.51
N PRO A 139 2.44 -13.51 -13.21
CA PRO A 139 3.65 -12.69 -13.25
C PRO A 139 3.50 -11.34 -13.99
N THR A 140 2.39 -11.10 -14.69
CA THR A 140 2.17 -9.87 -15.47
C THR A 140 1.45 -8.76 -14.69
N LEU A 141 1.09 -9.02 -13.43
CA LEU A 141 0.43 -8.06 -12.54
C LEU A 141 1.40 -6.94 -12.09
N ILE A 142 1.62 -5.97 -12.98
CA ILE A 142 2.55 -4.85 -12.76
C ILE A 142 2.21 -4.03 -11.50
N ALA A 143 0.93 -3.92 -11.15
CA ALA A 143 0.51 -3.25 -9.92
C ALA A 143 1.10 -3.90 -8.66
N SER A 144 1.22 -5.23 -8.60
CA SER A 144 1.85 -5.93 -7.47
C SER A 144 3.32 -5.56 -7.33
N LEU A 145 4.06 -5.44 -8.45
CA LEU A 145 5.46 -5.03 -8.43
C LEU A 145 5.63 -3.56 -8.00
N ILE A 146 4.77 -2.67 -8.49
CA ILE A 146 4.75 -1.25 -8.08
C ILE A 146 4.49 -1.15 -6.57
N ASN A 147 3.47 -1.86 -6.08
CA ASN A 147 3.12 -1.84 -4.67
C ASN A 147 4.23 -2.39 -3.77
N LEU A 148 4.86 -3.50 -4.16
CA LEU A 148 6.03 -4.03 -3.43
C LEU A 148 7.22 -3.06 -3.47
N THR A 149 7.47 -2.42 -4.61
CA THR A 149 8.49 -1.38 -4.75
C THR A 149 8.27 -0.26 -3.74
N ASP A 150 7.05 0.29 -3.69
CA ASP A 150 6.70 1.40 -2.81
C ASP A 150 6.76 1.02 -1.33
N ILE A 151 6.30 -0.18 -0.96
CA ILE A 151 6.37 -0.69 0.42
C ILE A 151 7.83 -0.77 0.88
N PHE A 152 8.68 -1.45 0.12
CA PHE A 152 10.07 -1.62 0.53
C PHE A 152 10.87 -0.31 0.47
N HIS A 153 10.53 0.59 -0.46
CA HIS A 153 11.12 1.91 -0.51
C HIS A 153 10.74 2.74 0.74
N HIS A 154 9.45 2.72 1.13
CA HIS A 154 8.97 3.35 2.35
C HIS A 154 9.66 2.78 3.59
N ARG A 155 9.78 1.45 3.70
CA ARG A 155 10.53 0.80 4.79
C ARG A 155 12.00 1.20 4.86
N SER A 156 12.62 1.40 3.70
CA SER A 156 14.00 1.90 3.64
C SER A 156 14.11 3.32 4.19
N ILE A 157 13.23 4.24 3.79
CA ILE A 157 13.33 5.65 4.18
C ILE A 157 12.86 5.86 5.62
N GLN A 158 11.66 5.36 5.96
CA GLN A 158 11.00 5.67 7.22
C GLN A 158 11.52 4.84 8.40
N TYR A 159 11.81 3.56 8.15
CA TYR A 159 12.20 2.60 9.19
C TYR A 159 13.67 2.21 9.11
N ARG A 160 14.40 2.61 8.06
CA ARG A 160 15.79 2.19 7.80
C ARG A 160 15.95 0.68 7.88
N GLU A 161 14.95 -0.05 7.40
CA GLU A 161 14.95 -1.50 7.44
C GLU A 161 16.09 -2.06 6.58
N LYS A 162 16.92 -2.92 7.19
CA LYS A 162 18.08 -3.50 6.52
C LYS A 162 17.64 -4.30 5.29
N GLY A 163 18.23 -3.98 4.14
CA GLY A 163 17.95 -4.66 2.87
C GLY A 163 16.65 -4.24 2.18
N ALA A 164 15.83 -3.37 2.79
CA ALA A 164 14.60 -2.89 2.17
C ALA A 164 14.86 -2.11 0.88
N ILE A 165 15.91 -1.28 0.83
CA ILE A 165 16.29 -0.58 -0.41
C ILE A 165 16.69 -1.54 -1.53
N THR A 166 17.32 -2.67 -1.19
CA THR A 166 17.71 -3.69 -2.17
C THR A 166 16.46 -4.35 -2.76
N LYS A 167 15.53 -4.78 -1.90
CA LYS A 167 14.25 -5.34 -2.35
C LYS A 167 13.44 -4.35 -3.20
N ALA A 168 13.38 -3.08 -2.79
CA ALA A 168 12.70 -2.04 -3.56
C ALA A 168 13.27 -1.93 -4.98
N LYS A 169 14.60 -1.94 -5.11
CA LYS A 169 15.29 -1.93 -6.41
C LYS A 169 15.02 -3.16 -7.25
N GLU A 170 15.02 -4.35 -6.65
CA GLU A 170 14.71 -5.60 -7.35
C GLU A 170 13.29 -5.59 -7.93
N TYR A 171 12.28 -5.18 -7.14
CA TYR A 171 10.90 -5.07 -7.63
C TYR A 171 10.75 -3.96 -8.67
N TYR A 172 11.41 -2.82 -8.48
CA TYR A 172 11.43 -1.74 -9.45
C TYR A 172 12.01 -2.19 -10.80
N GLU A 173 13.14 -2.89 -10.79
CA GLU A 173 13.76 -3.42 -12.00
C GLU A 173 12.83 -4.37 -12.74
N ARG A 174 12.13 -5.25 -12.01
CA ARG A 174 11.09 -6.12 -12.56
C ARG A 174 9.92 -5.33 -13.14
N THR A 175 9.47 -4.25 -12.48
CA THR A 175 8.42 -3.36 -13.00
C THR A 175 8.81 -2.78 -14.36
N VAL A 176 10.02 -2.22 -14.46
CA VAL A 176 10.51 -1.60 -15.71
C VAL A 176 10.65 -2.63 -16.81
N ASP A 177 11.17 -3.82 -16.50
CA ASP A 177 11.34 -4.87 -17.49
C ASP A 177 9.98 -5.38 -18.01
N LEU A 178 9.01 -5.57 -17.11
CA LEU A 178 7.65 -5.97 -17.48
C LEU A 178 6.95 -4.88 -18.30
N TYR A 179 7.07 -3.61 -17.90
CA TYR A 179 6.55 -2.46 -18.65
C TYR A 179 7.12 -2.41 -20.07
N ASN A 180 8.45 -2.52 -20.22
CA ASN A 180 9.13 -2.46 -21.50
C ASN A 180 8.87 -3.68 -22.40
N SER A 181 8.57 -4.84 -21.80
CA SER A 181 8.21 -6.04 -22.56
C SER A 181 6.88 -5.90 -23.31
N GLY A 182 6.03 -4.95 -22.91
CA GLY A 182 4.67 -4.78 -23.44
C GLY A 182 3.64 -5.78 -22.88
N ASN A 183 4.08 -6.76 -22.09
CA ASN A 183 3.23 -7.83 -21.54
C ASN A 183 2.59 -7.51 -20.18
N ALA A 184 2.80 -6.29 -19.65
CA ALA A 184 2.19 -5.86 -18.40
C ALA A 184 0.66 -5.87 -18.51
N ASP A 185 -0.02 -6.44 -17.51
CA ASP A 185 -1.47 -6.29 -17.40
C ASP A 185 -1.81 -4.84 -17.00
N ARG A 186 -2.29 -4.10 -17.99
CA ARG A 186 -2.63 -2.68 -17.86
C ARG A 186 -3.90 -2.45 -17.05
N ALA A 187 -4.80 -3.43 -16.97
CA ALA A 187 -6.06 -3.30 -16.25
C ALA A 187 -5.86 -3.19 -14.74
N THR A 188 -4.72 -3.66 -14.24
CA THR A 188 -4.35 -3.58 -12.82
C THR A 188 -3.95 -2.17 -12.37
N LEU A 189 -3.71 -1.24 -13.30
CA LEU A 189 -3.39 0.15 -13.01
C LEU A 189 -4.57 1.06 -13.34
N THR A 190 -5.03 1.81 -12.34
CA THR A 190 -6.10 2.81 -12.51
C THR A 190 -5.78 3.86 -13.56
N ASN A 191 -4.49 4.21 -13.72
CA ASN A 191 -4.02 5.13 -14.75
C ASN A 191 -2.73 4.62 -15.41
N TRP A 192 -2.88 3.74 -16.42
CA TRP A 192 -1.75 3.24 -17.20
C TRP A 192 -0.88 4.34 -17.81
N LYS A 193 -1.48 5.46 -18.24
CA LYS A 193 -0.75 6.59 -18.84
C LYS A 193 0.24 7.26 -17.88
N ALA A 194 0.05 7.09 -16.57
CA ALA A 194 0.97 7.60 -15.55
C ALA A 194 2.18 6.68 -15.29
N ALA A 195 2.17 5.43 -15.79
CA ALA A 195 3.25 4.47 -15.54
C ALA A 195 4.64 4.96 -15.97
N PRO A 196 4.84 5.60 -17.15
CA PRO A 196 6.14 6.16 -17.53
C PRO A 196 6.66 7.20 -16.52
N ALA A 197 5.79 8.10 -16.08
CA ALA A 197 6.15 9.15 -15.13
C ALA A 197 6.52 8.56 -13.77
N TRP A 198 5.75 7.57 -13.30
CA TRP A 198 6.07 6.83 -12.08
C TRP A 198 7.45 6.15 -12.19
N ILE A 199 7.75 5.50 -13.33
CA ILE A 199 9.05 4.83 -13.56
C ILE A 199 10.21 5.83 -13.42
N ILE A 200 10.12 6.97 -14.11
CA ILE A 200 11.17 8.00 -14.09
C ILE A 200 11.39 8.53 -12.67
N GLN A 201 10.31 8.93 -12.01
CA GLN A 201 10.38 9.45 -10.65
C GLN A 201 10.96 8.40 -9.68
N LYS A 202 10.49 7.15 -9.77
CA LYS A 202 10.95 6.07 -8.90
C LYS A 202 12.42 5.73 -9.14
N GLU A 203 12.91 5.87 -10.36
CA GLU A 203 14.34 5.70 -10.66
C GLU A 203 15.18 6.71 -9.87
N GLU A 204 14.81 7.99 -9.92
CA GLU A 204 15.53 9.07 -9.23
C GLU A 204 15.54 8.86 -7.71
N GLU A 205 14.41 8.43 -7.16
CA GLU A 205 14.26 8.11 -5.73
C GLU A 205 15.18 6.95 -5.30
N LEU A 206 15.21 5.86 -6.09
CA LEU A 206 15.98 4.66 -5.74
C LEU A 206 17.47 4.80 -6.08
N TYR A 207 17.83 5.65 -7.04
CA TYR A 207 19.18 5.77 -7.60
C TYR A 207 19.70 7.23 -7.62
N PRO A 208 19.79 7.91 -6.47
CA PRO A 208 20.23 9.30 -6.45
C PRO A 208 21.68 9.47 -6.94
N ARG A 209 21.86 10.37 -7.92
CA ARG A 209 23.11 10.94 -8.51
C ARG A 209 24.27 9.94 -8.81
N GLY A 210 24.42 9.61 -10.10
CA GLY A 210 25.61 8.94 -10.67
C GLY A 210 25.58 7.41 -10.68
N ARG A 211 24.61 6.79 -10.00
CA ARG A 211 24.42 5.34 -9.97
C ARG A 211 23.30 4.94 -10.93
N LYS A 212 23.59 4.85 -12.23
CA LYS A 212 22.57 4.33 -13.18
C LYS A 212 22.22 2.88 -12.85
N ARG A 213 20.97 2.48 -13.10
CA ARG A 213 20.58 1.08 -13.21
C ARG A 213 21.59 0.38 -14.13
N LYS A 214 22.21 -0.71 -13.68
CA LYS A 214 23.15 -1.45 -14.54
C LYS A 214 22.34 -2.04 -15.69
N PRO A 215 22.70 -1.80 -16.96
CA PRO A 215 22.04 -2.49 -18.06
C PRO A 215 22.19 -4.00 -17.84
N LYS A 216 21.09 -4.76 -17.95
CA LYS A 216 21.17 -6.22 -17.93
C LYS A 216 22.09 -6.62 -19.08
N LYS A 217 23.17 -7.36 -18.79
CA LYS A 217 23.99 -7.98 -19.83
C LYS A 217 23.05 -8.84 -20.66
N ASP A 218 22.88 -8.50 -21.93
CA ASP A 218 22.07 -9.28 -22.86
C ASP A 218 22.66 -10.69 -22.86
N LYS A 219 21.93 -11.68 -22.32
CA LYS A 219 22.33 -13.10 -22.35
C LYS A 219 22.08 -13.72 -23.73
N ARG A 220 22.01 -12.90 -24.78
CA ARG A 220 22.18 -13.35 -26.15
C ARG A 220 23.67 -13.58 -26.37
N GLY A 221 24.14 -14.70 -25.85
CA GLY A 221 25.39 -15.29 -26.27
C GLY A 221 25.31 -15.60 -27.76
N ASN A 222 26.30 -15.10 -28.50
CA ASN A 222 26.75 -15.71 -29.73
C ASN A 222 26.91 -17.22 -29.52
N CYS A 223 26.14 -18.01 -30.26
CA CYS A 223 26.56 -19.19 -31.02
C CYS A 223 25.44 -19.52 -32.00
#